data_AF-A0A1F7R1H4-F1
#
_entry.id   AF-A0A1F7R1H4-F1
#
_cell.length_a   1.000
_cell.length_b   1.000
_cell.length_c   1.000
_cell.angle_alpha   90.00
_cell.angle_beta   90.00
_cell.angle_gamma   90.00
#
_symmetry.space_group_name_H-M   'P 1'
#
loop_
_entity.id
_entity.type
_entity.pdbx_description
1 polymer ?
#
loop_
_entity_poly.entity_id
_entity_poly.type
_entity_poly.pdbx_seq_one_letter_code
_entity_poly.pdbx_strand_id
1 'polypeptide(L)' 'MSVDILLEKADQYAHDIYQLAKQLPKEESFGLSTQLKRAALSVPLNIVEGYARQSSQSEANF' A
#
# COMPACT_ATOMS: atom_id res chain seq x y z
N MET A 1 -5.12 -18.12 -0.73
CA MET A 1 -5.44 -16.85 -1.42
C MET A 1 -4.21 -16.50 -2.25
N SER A 2 -4.34 -16.30 -3.57
CA SER A 2 -3.16 -15.92 -4.38
C SER A 2 -2.65 -14.54 -3.95
N VAL A 3 -1.34 -14.32 -4.01
CA VAL A 3 -0.73 -12.99 -3.79
C VAL A 3 -1.33 -11.95 -4.73
N ASP A 4 -1.71 -12.35 -5.93
CA ASP A 4 -2.31 -11.46 -6.93
C ASP A 4 -3.64 -10.88 -6.44
N ILE A 5 -4.52 -11.72 -5.89
CA ILE A 5 -5.82 -11.29 -5.34
C ILE A 5 -5.62 -10.35 -4.15
N LEU A 6 -4.58 -10.60 -3.34
CA LEU A 6 -4.27 -9.75 -2.20
C LEU A 6 -3.74 -8.38 -2.66
N LEU A 7 -2.89 -8.35 -3.68
CA LEU A 7 -2.37 -7.11 -4.27
C LEU A 7 -3.47 -6.30 -4.97
N GLU A 8 -4.37 -6.94 -5.72
CA GLU A 8 -5.53 -6.28 -6.33
C GLU A 8 -6.40 -5.60 -5.28
N LYS A 9 -6.67 -6.28 -4.16
CA LYS A 9 -7.45 -5.70 -3.05
C LYS A 9 -6.71 -4.55 -2.36
N ALA A 10 -5.39 -4.68 -2.18
CA ALA A 10 -4.59 -3.64 -1.56
C ALA A 10 -4.48 -2.38 -2.46
N ASP A 11 -4.36 -2.57 -3.77
CA ASP A 11 -4.38 -1.48 -4.76
C ASP A 11 -5.72 -0.77 -4.78
N GLN A 12 -6.84 -1.53 -4.84
CA GLN A 12 -8.18 -0.95 -4.77
C GLN A 12 -8.40 -0.17 -3.46
N TYR A 13 -7.95 -0.71 -2.33
CA TYR A 13 -7.99 -0.01 -1.04
C TYR A 13 -7.22 1.31 -1.09
N ALA A 14 -6.00 1.32 -1.65
CA ALA A 14 -5.22 2.54 -1.81
C ALA A 14 -5.94 3.55 -2.71
N HIS A 15 -6.55 3.10 -3.81
CA HIS A 15 -7.35 3.94 -4.69
C HIS A 15 -8.50 4.62 -3.94
N ASP A 16 -9.27 3.86 -3.16
CA ASP A 16 -10.41 4.38 -2.41
C ASP A 16 -9.99 5.44 -1.38
N ILE A 17 -8.88 5.22 -0.68
CA ILE A 17 -8.32 6.23 0.23
C ILE A 17 -7.86 7.48 -0.53
N TYR A 18 -7.29 7.34 -1.72
CA TYR A 18 -6.92 8.50 -2.54
C TYR A 18 -8.16 9.31 -2.96
N GLN A 19 -9.29 8.66 -3.26
CA GLN A 19 -10.54 9.36 -3.57
C GLN A 19 -11.12 10.04 -2.34
N LEU A 20 -11.13 9.37 -1.18
CA LEU A 20 -11.56 9.97 0.09
C LEU A 20 -10.69 11.19 0.45
N ALA A 21 -9.38 11.08 0.30
CA ALA A 21 -8.43 12.14 0.63
C ALA A 21 -8.54 13.37 -0.29
N LYS A 22 -9.21 13.28 -1.44
CA LYS A 22 -9.55 14.43 -2.31
C LYS A 22 -10.78 15.18 -1.83
N GLN A 23 -11.63 14.57 -1.00
CA GLN A 23 -12.85 15.17 -0.48
C GLN A 23 -12.61 15.95 0.83
N LEU A 24 -11.40 15.85 1.39
CA LEU A 24 -11.02 16.61 2.57
C LEU A 24 -10.97 18.12 2.28
N PRO A 25 -11.20 18.98 3.30
CA PRO A 25 -11.01 20.42 3.17
C PRO A 25 -9.62 20.78 2.65
N LYS A 26 -9.50 21.91 1.95
CA LYS A 26 -8.25 22.31 1.29
C LYS A 26 -7.11 22.48 2.30
N GLU A 27 -7.45 22.89 3.52
CA GLU A 27 -6.54 23.07 4.66
C GLU A 27 -5.82 21.76 5.04
N GLU A 28 -6.44 20.60 4.77
CA GLU A 28 -5.90 19.27 5.09
C GLU A 28 -5.02 18.67 3.98
N SER A 29 -4.83 19.39 2.86
CA SER A 29 -4.09 18.87 1.69
C SER A 29 -2.66 18.41 2.03
N PHE A 30 -1.98 19.17 2.89
CA PHE A 30 -0.60 18.89 3.32
C PHE A 30 -0.53 18.16 4.66
N GLY A 31 -1.63 18.12 5.43
CA GLY A 31 -1.75 17.40 6.69
C GLY A 31 -2.33 16.02 6.47
N LEU A 32 -3.61 15.86 6.82
CA LEU A 32 -4.29 14.56 6.85
C LEU A 32 -4.33 13.88 5.48
N SER A 33 -4.56 14.62 4.39
CA SER A 33 -4.63 14.05 3.03
C SER A 33 -3.31 13.35 2.63
N THR A 34 -2.18 13.98 2.95
CA THR A 34 -0.86 13.41 2.65
C THR A 34 -0.54 12.20 3.52
N GLN A 35 -0.90 12.24 4.81
CA GLN A 35 -0.68 11.11 5.71
C GLN A 35 -1.51 9.88 5.32
N LEU A 36 -2.79 10.07 4.99
CA LEU A 36 -3.69 8.99 4.55
C LEU A 36 -3.18 8.32 3.28
N LYS A 37 -2.80 9.11 2.26
CA LYS A 37 -2.27 8.58 1.00
C LYS A 37 -1.00 7.76 1.21
N ARG A 38 -0.07 8.25 2.04
CA ARG A 38 1.18 7.54 2.36
C ARG A 38 0.92 6.25 3.13
N ALA A 39 0.02 6.27 4.11
CA ALA A 39 -0.34 5.10 4.89
C ALA A 39 -1.07 4.05 4.05
N ALA A 40 -1.95 4.47 3.14
CA ALA A 40 -2.65 3.54 2.25
C ALA A 40 -1.70 2.91 1.22
N LEU A 41 -0.80 3.69 0.63
CA LEU A 41 0.20 3.20 -0.32
C LEU A 41 1.21 2.24 0.33
N SER A 42 1.48 2.38 1.63
CA SER A 42 2.41 1.48 2.32
C SER A 42 1.90 0.04 2.37
N VAL A 43 0.58 -0.20 2.32
CA VAL A 43 -0.02 -1.54 2.38
C VAL A 43 0.43 -2.43 1.21
N PRO A 44 0.15 -2.10 -0.07
CA PRO A 44 0.62 -2.92 -1.19
C PRO A 44 2.16 -3.00 -1.25
N LEU A 45 2.88 -1.93 -0.89
CA LEU A 45 4.35 -1.94 -0.88
C LEU A 45 4.92 -2.94 0.12
N ASN A 46 4.40 -2.98 1.36
CA ASN A 46 4.85 -3.94 2.37
C ASN A 46 4.48 -5.38 1.99
N ILE A 47 3.35 -5.58 1.29
CA ILE A 47 2.99 -6.89 0.76
C ILE A 47 4.02 -7.34 -0.29
N VAL A 48 4.28 -6.53 -1.32
CA VAL A 48 5.27 -6.84 -2.37
C VAL A 48 6.65 -7.10 -1.75
N GLU A 49 7.10 -6.25 -0.84
CA GLU A 49 8.38 -6.40 -0.17
C GLU A 49 8.45 -7.70 0.65
N GLY A 50 7.39 -8.02 1.41
CA GLY A 50 7.31 -9.26 2.19
C GLY A 50 7.38 -10.50 1.32
N TYR A 51 6.67 -10.52 0.19
CA TYR A 51 6.72 -11.62 -0.78
C TYR A 51 8.10 -11.75 -1.44
N ALA A 52 8.70 -10.62 -1.86
CA ALA A 52 10.04 -10.61 -2.44
C ALA A 52 11.09 -11.15 -1.45
N ARG A 53 11.00 -10.75 -0.18
CA ARG A 53 11.89 -11.24 0.89
C ARG A 53 11.76 -12.75 1.10
N GLN A 54 10.55 -13.30 1.09
CA GLN A 54 10.33 -14.74 1.19
C GLN A 54 10.96 -15.50 0.01
N SER A 55 10.84 -14.98 -1.22
CA SER A 55 11.50 -15.58 -2.38
C SER A 55 13.04 -15.49 -2.33
N SER A 56 13.60 -14.44 -1.72
CA SER A 56 15.05 -14.30 -1.55
C SER A 56 15.64 -15.14 -0.42
N GLN A 57 14.85 -15.52 0.60
CA GLN A 57 15.32 -16.36 1.70
C GLN A 57 15.65 -17.80 1.25
N SER A 58 15.16 -18.22 0.08
CA SER A 58 15.55 -19.45 -0.60
C SER A 58 16.98 -19.44 -1.19
N GLU A 59 17.63 -18.27 -1.32
CA GLU A 59 19.00 -18.14 -1.85
C GLU A 59 20.05 -17.77 -0.79
N ALA A 60 19.72 -17.92 0.50
CA ALA A 60 20.67 -17.77 1.60
C ALA A 60 21.10 -19.15 2.15
N ASN A 61 21.53 -20.05 1.27
CA ASN A 61 22.31 -21.22 1.65
C ASN A 61 23.78 -20.95 1.31
N PHE A 62 24.55 -20.66 2.36
CA PHE A 62 26.01 -20.86 2.39
C PHE A 62 26.35 -22.35 2.33
#